data_AF-A0A9D5SN94-F1
#
_entry.id   AF-A0A9D5SN94-F1
#
_cell.length_a   1.000
_cell.length_b   1.000
_cell.length_c   1.000
_cell.angle_alpha   90.00
_cell.angle_beta   90.00
_cell.angle_gamma   90.00
#
_symmetry.space_group_name_H-M   'P 1'
#
loop_
_entity.id
_entity.type
_entity.pdbx_description
1 polymer ?
#
loop_
_entity_poly.entity_id
_entity_poly.type
_entity_poly.pdbx_seq_one_letter_code
_entity_poly.pdbx_strand_id
1 'polypeptide(L)'
;MGLFDKKYCDICGEKIGFLGNRKLDDGNLCKDCARKLSPFFHERRSSTVEEIRAQLAYREENAKALEDFHPDRVFGEDEKIYVDSAKKMLVVTSASDFRDENPDIIHAEQIISCETSIDDDEEELFMTDKEGNEKSYDPPRYRHAYEFHITFKIDSPWFDEISVDLNNGNRPESKDDDLYSEYNMRMLEIAGLVRQWNYKPRPEDVLLGPIPGYFENLRAQQQPMEGMGSANGAEFENSAASPKTDEPLPEGSWKCFCGKVNSGKFCSECGRPRS
;
A
#
# COMPACT_ATOMS: atom_id res chain seq x y z
N MET A 1 -33.67 -4.64 -45.02
CA MET A 1 -33.07 -3.49 -44.29
C MET A 1 -32.34 -4.07 -43.08
N GLY A 2 -31.06 -3.71 -42.91
CA GLY A 2 -30.13 -4.40 -41.99
C GLY A 2 -30.42 -4.13 -40.52
N LEU A 3 -30.19 -5.14 -39.69
CA LEU A 3 -30.70 -5.30 -38.31
C LEU A 3 -30.06 -4.37 -37.25
N PHE A 4 -29.20 -3.41 -37.61
CA PHE A 4 -28.54 -2.53 -36.64
C PHE A 4 -28.24 -1.15 -37.24
N ASP A 5 -28.76 -0.09 -36.61
CA ASP A 5 -28.37 1.28 -36.93
C ASP A 5 -26.88 1.47 -36.64
N LYS A 6 -26.15 2.09 -37.58
CA LYS A 6 -24.72 2.39 -37.42
C LYS A 6 -24.59 3.47 -36.35
N LYS A 7 -23.95 3.13 -35.23
CA LYS A 7 -23.61 4.09 -34.17
C LYS A 7 -22.22 4.69 -34.42
N TYR A 8 -22.07 5.95 -34.03
CA TYR A 8 -20.80 6.68 -34.06
C TYR A 8 -20.51 7.21 -32.67
N CYS A 9 -19.25 7.40 -32.34
CA CYS A 9 -18.85 7.95 -31.07
C CYS A 9 -19.00 9.46 -31.04
N ASP A 10 -19.66 9.99 -30.02
CA ASP A 10 -19.88 11.44 -29.84
C ASP A 10 -18.64 12.18 -29.30
N ILE A 11 -17.55 11.45 -29.05
CA ILE A 11 -16.24 11.98 -28.65
C ILE A 11 -15.26 12.02 -29.82
N CYS A 12 -14.98 10.88 -30.48
CA CYS A 12 -14.01 10.83 -31.57
C CYS A 12 -14.61 10.84 -32.99
N GLY A 13 -15.94 10.69 -33.12
CA GLY A 13 -16.62 10.62 -34.42
C GLY A 13 -16.48 9.29 -35.16
N GLU A 14 -15.66 8.36 -34.66
CA GLU A 14 -15.46 7.06 -35.32
C GLU A 14 -16.68 6.16 -35.23
N LYS A 15 -16.82 5.27 -36.21
CA LYS A 15 -17.90 4.28 -36.23
C LYS A 15 -17.68 3.24 -35.14
N ILE A 16 -18.69 3.02 -34.31
CA ILE A 16 -18.64 2.05 -33.22
C ILE A 16 -18.97 0.64 -33.74
N GLY A 17 -18.12 -0.32 -33.40
CA GLY A 17 -18.34 -1.74 -33.67
C GLY A 17 -19.43 -2.34 -32.79
N PHE A 18 -19.92 -3.53 -33.14
CA PHE A 18 -21.07 -4.17 -32.51
C PHE A 18 -20.97 -4.32 -30.97
N LEU A 19 -19.78 -4.61 -30.43
CA LEU A 19 -19.54 -4.83 -29.00
C LEU A 19 -18.81 -3.66 -28.31
N GLY A 20 -18.63 -2.54 -29.01
CA GLY A 20 -17.80 -1.43 -28.53
C GLY A 20 -18.58 -0.22 -28.02
N ASN A 21 -19.91 -0.30 -27.97
CA ASN A 21 -20.76 0.84 -27.64
C ASN A 21 -21.07 0.91 -26.15
N ARG A 22 -20.53 1.91 -25.47
CA ARG A 22 -21.05 2.37 -24.19
C ARG A 22 -22.11 3.44 -24.45
N LYS A 23 -23.32 3.23 -23.96
CA LYS A 23 -24.42 4.18 -24.12
C LYS A 23 -24.32 5.27 -23.05
N LEU A 24 -24.32 6.53 -23.49
CA LEU A 24 -24.39 7.72 -22.66
C LEU A 24 -25.85 8.21 -22.57
N ASP A 25 -26.12 9.17 -21.69
CA ASP A 25 -27.46 9.76 -21.56
C ASP A 25 -27.94 10.45 -22.84
N ASP A 26 -27.04 11.17 -23.49
CA ASP A 26 -27.27 11.97 -24.69
C ASP A 26 -26.35 11.57 -25.86
N GLY A 27 -25.76 10.37 -25.82
CA GLY A 27 -24.84 9.92 -26.88
C GLY A 27 -24.31 8.48 -26.76
N ASN A 28 -23.18 8.25 -27.42
CA ASN A 28 -22.50 6.97 -27.56
C ASN A 28 -20.99 7.17 -27.41
N LEU A 29 -20.36 6.28 -26.66
CA LEU A 29 -18.92 6.27 -26.40
C LEU A 29 -18.30 4.98 -26.93
N CYS A 30 -17.22 5.10 -27.71
CA CYS A 30 -16.47 3.93 -28.16
C CYS A 30 -15.54 3.42 -27.05
N LYS A 31 -15.17 2.13 -27.14
CA LYS A 31 -14.20 1.49 -26.24
C LYS A 31 -12.83 2.20 -26.15
N ASP A 32 -12.42 2.92 -27.20
CA ASP A 32 -11.09 3.55 -27.25
C ASP A 32 -11.08 4.87 -26.48
N CYS A 33 -12.15 5.66 -26.58
CA CYS A 33 -12.36 6.82 -25.73
C CYS A 33 -12.64 6.42 -24.29
N ALA A 34 -13.42 5.36 -24.06
CA ALA A 34 -13.69 4.85 -22.72
C ALA A 34 -12.42 4.43 -21.96
N ARG A 35 -11.43 3.85 -22.66
CA ARG A 35 -10.14 3.45 -22.06
C ARG A 35 -9.25 4.63 -21.65
N LYS A 36 -9.55 5.85 -22.11
CA LYS A 36 -8.80 7.05 -21.72
C LYS A 36 -9.31 7.65 -20.41
N LEU A 37 -10.52 7.27 -19.98
CA LEU A 37 -11.10 7.74 -18.72
C LEU A 37 -10.32 7.19 -17.53
N SER A 38 -10.51 7.81 -16.37
CA SER A 38 -9.91 7.35 -15.12
C SER A 38 -10.43 5.93 -14.80
N PRO A 39 -9.59 5.01 -14.31
CA PRO A 39 -10.05 3.71 -13.80
C PRO A 39 -11.02 3.85 -12.62
N PHE A 40 -10.91 4.93 -11.85
CA PHE A 40 -11.78 5.23 -10.71
C PHE A 40 -13.03 6.02 -11.11
N PHE A 41 -13.18 6.41 -12.38
CA PHE A 41 -14.36 7.11 -12.86
C PHE A 41 -15.60 6.20 -12.75
N HIS A 42 -16.25 6.25 -11.59
CA HIS A 42 -17.46 5.50 -11.30
C HIS A 42 -18.63 6.16 -12.03
N GLU A 43 -19.08 5.53 -13.11
CA GLU A 43 -20.34 5.87 -13.79
C GLU A 43 -21.52 5.50 -12.87
N ARG A 44 -21.82 6.33 -11.86
CA ARG A 44 -22.82 6.00 -10.83
C ARG A 44 -24.22 5.79 -11.37
N ARG A 45 -24.55 6.28 -12.58
CA ARG A 45 -25.75 6.02 -13.39
C ARG A 45 -25.67 6.96 -14.58
N SER A 46 -25.13 6.47 -15.70
CA SER A 46 -25.00 7.15 -17.00
C SER A 46 -24.28 8.51 -16.97
N SER A 47 -23.45 8.77 -17.99
CA SER A 47 -22.79 10.07 -18.16
C SER A 47 -23.30 10.73 -19.43
N THR A 48 -23.29 12.06 -19.45
CA THR A 48 -23.51 12.85 -20.65
C THR A 48 -22.24 12.94 -21.48
N VAL A 49 -22.37 13.28 -22.76
CA VAL A 49 -21.22 13.55 -23.64
C VAL A 49 -20.35 14.69 -23.09
N GLU A 50 -20.96 15.71 -22.47
CA GLU A 50 -20.24 16.82 -21.85
C GLU A 50 -19.38 16.37 -20.66
N GLU A 51 -19.93 15.56 -19.75
CA GLU A 51 -19.19 15.01 -18.62
C GLU A 51 -18.01 14.15 -19.08
N ILE A 52 -18.20 13.32 -20.12
CA ILE A 52 -17.10 12.54 -20.70
C ILE A 52 -16.00 13.45 -21.27
N ARG A 53 -16.36 14.56 -21.92
CA ARG A 53 -15.36 15.53 -22.41
C ARG A 53 -14.61 16.19 -21.25
N ALA A 54 -15.32 16.59 -20.20
CA ALA A 54 -14.73 17.21 -19.03
C ALA A 54 -13.77 16.23 -18.30
N GLN A 55 -14.16 14.96 -18.20
CA GLN A 55 -13.33 13.91 -17.64
C GLN A 55 -12.06 13.71 -18.49
N LEU A 56 -12.18 13.64 -19.82
CA LEU A 56 -11.02 13.51 -20.71
C LEU A 56 -10.07 14.72 -20.64
N ALA A 57 -10.60 15.93 -20.48
CA ALA A 57 -9.80 17.12 -20.24
C ALA A 57 -9.03 17.02 -18.92
N TYR A 58 -9.70 16.58 -17.84
CA TYR A 58 -9.05 16.26 -16.57
C TYR A 58 -7.91 15.23 -16.75
N ARG A 59 -8.12 14.18 -17.55
CA ARG A 59 -7.09 13.15 -17.82
C ARG A 59 -5.89 13.71 -18.57
N GLU A 60 -6.09 14.69 -19.45
CA GLU A 60 -5.01 15.37 -20.16
C GLU A 60 -4.20 16.27 -19.21
N GLU A 61 -4.85 16.96 -18.27
CA GLU A 61 -4.18 17.72 -17.21
C GLU A 61 -3.40 16.81 -16.25
N ASN A 62 -4.01 15.69 -15.84
CA ASN A 62 -3.37 14.66 -15.02
C ASN A 62 -2.10 14.10 -15.69
N ALA A 63 -2.16 13.82 -17.00
CA ALA A 63 -1.00 13.33 -17.75
C ALA A 63 0.17 14.32 -17.72
N LYS A 64 -0.10 15.62 -17.83
CA LYS A 64 0.92 16.67 -17.71
C LYS A 64 1.48 16.74 -16.29
N ALA A 65 0.63 16.63 -15.28
CA ALA A 65 1.06 16.63 -13.88
C ALA A 65 1.92 15.40 -13.52
N LEU A 66 1.70 14.25 -14.18
CA LEU A 66 2.51 13.03 -13.96
C LEU A 66 3.97 13.17 -14.37
N GLU A 67 4.31 14.07 -15.30
CA GLU A 67 5.70 14.36 -15.65
C GLU A 67 6.49 14.86 -14.43
N ASP A 68 5.80 15.55 -13.53
CA ASP A 68 6.31 16.17 -12.32
C ASP A 68 6.17 15.27 -11.08
N PHE A 69 5.58 14.08 -11.22
CA PHE A 69 5.41 13.13 -10.12
C PHE A 69 6.66 12.27 -9.92
N HIS A 70 7.28 12.36 -8.74
CA HIS A 70 8.54 11.70 -8.43
C HIS A 70 8.41 10.89 -7.13
N PRO A 71 7.90 9.65 -7.22
CA PRO A 71 7.66 8.86 -6.02
C PRO A 71 8.97 8.47 -5.34
N ASP A 72 9.05 8.70 -4.03
CA ASP A 72 10.14 8.26 -3.16
C ASP A 72 9.81 6.97 -2.40
N ARG A 73 8.54 6.56 -2.40
CA ARG A 73 8.05 5.38 -1.68
C ARG A 73 7.04 4.61 -2.53
N VAL A 74 7.03 3.29 -2.37
CA VAL A 74 6.12 2.38 -3.06
C VAL A 74 5.63 1.34 -2.07
N PHE A 75 4.32 1.11 -2.05
CA PHE A 75 3.67 0.06 -1.27
C PHE A 75 2.88 -0.86 -2.20
N GLY A 76 2.74 -2.13 -1.83
CA GLY A 76 2.05 -3.14 -2.65
C GLY A 76 2.94 -3.75 -3.74
N GLU A 77 2.47 -4.84 -4.34
CA GLU A 77 3.17 -5.58 -5.39
C GLU A 77 2.39 -5.61 -6.70
N ASP A 78 1.13 -6.08 -6.67
CA ASP A 78 0.25 -6.13 -7.84
C ASP A 78 -0.44 -4.77 -8.02
N GLU A 79 -1.20 -4.34 -7.01
CA GLU A 79 -1.73 -2.98 -6.93
C GLU A 79 -0.82 -2.14 -6.04
N LYS A 80 -0.23 -1.10 -6.63
CA LYS A 80 0.80 -0.30 -5.96
C LYS A 80 0.29 1.08 -5.61
N ILE A 81 0.72 1.55 -4.44
CA ILE A 81 0.58 2.94 -3.99
C ILE A 81 1.94 3.59 -4.11
N TYR A 82 2.10 4.47 -5.10
CA TYR A 82 3.27 5.33 -5.25
C TYR A 82 3.05 6.61 -4.48
N VAL A 83 4.05 7.05 -3.71
CA VAL A 83 3.98 8.26 -2.88
C VAL A 83 5.13 9.19 -3.21
N ASP A 84 4.78 10.42 -3.57
CA ASP A 84 5.67 11.58 -3.61
C ASP A 84 5.46 12.38 -2.30
N SER A 85 6.32 12.10 -1.33
CA SER A 85 6.28 12.67 0.02
C SER A 85 6.55 14.18 0.02
N ALA A 86 7.36 14.66 -0.92
CA ALA A 86 7.76 16.07 -1.00
C ALA A 86 6.61 16.94 -1.50
N LYS A 87 5.90 16.49 -2.55
CA LYS A 87 4.75 17.19 -3.11
C LYS A 87 3.42 16.77 -2.46
N LYS A 88 3.45 15.80 -1.53
CA LYS A 88 2.27 15.24 -0.85
C LYS A 88 1.24 14.74 -1.84
N MET A 89 1.68 13.88 -2.74
CA MET A 89 0.84 13.27 -3.76
C MET A 89 0.98 11.76 -3.68
N LEU A 90 -0.09 11.05 -4.03
CA LEU A 90 -0.05 9.61 -4.23
C LEU A 90 -0.77 9.23 -5.51
N VAL A 91 -0.43 8.04 -5.99
CA VAL A 91 -1.01 7.41 -7.17
C VAL A 91 -1.25 5.94 -6.84
N VAL A 92 -2.41 5.42 -7.23
CA VAL A 92 -2.75 3.99 -7.09
C VAL A 92 -2.88 3.37 -8.47
N THR A 93 -2.18 2.27 -8.72
CA THR A 93 -2.26 1.57 -10.00
C THR A 93 -1.73 0.14 -9.93
N SER A 94 -2.30 -0.74 -10.76
CA SER A 94 -1.77 -2.08 -11.03
C SER A 94 -0.84 -2.15 -12.25
N ALA A 95 -0.57 -1.00 -12.89
CA ALA A 95 0.32 -0.94 -14.03
C ALA A 95 1.77 -1.30 -13.65
N SER A 96 2.44 -2.03 -14.54
CA SER A 96 3.85 -2.39 -14.37
C SER A 96 4.78 -1.18 -14.46
N ASP A 97 4.62 -0.35 -15.49
CA ASP A 97 5.08 1.04 -15.51
C ASP A 97 3.88 1.96 -15.34
N PHE A 98 3.83 2.67 -14.22
CA PHE A 98 2.71 3.55 -13.94
C PHE A 98 2.62 4.70 -14.95
N ARG A 99 3.70 5.10 -15.62
CA ARG A 99 3.67 6.23 -16.57
C ARG A 99 2.88 5.91 -17.83
N ASP A 100 2.76 4.63 -18.19
CA ASP A 100 2.10 4.20 -19.42
C ASP A 100 0.57 4.29 -19.35
N GLU A 101 -0.01 4.18 -18.15
CA GLU A 101 -1.47 4.12 -17.94
C GLU A 101 -2.07 5.45 -17.45
N ASN A 102 -1.24 6.49 -17.27
CA ASN A 102 -1.65 7.80 -16.76
C ASN A 102 -2.52 7.65 -15.49
N PRO A 103 -2.10 7.04 -14.38
CA PRO A 103 -2.97 6.85 -13.22
C PRO A 103 -3.32 8.19 -12.55
N ASP A 104 -4.46 8.25 -11.88
CA ASP A 104 -4.93 9.51 -11.29
C ASP A 104 -4.04 9.93 -10.11
N ILE A 105 -3.51 11.16 -10.19
CA ILE A 105 -2.78 11.79 -9.10
C ILE A 105 -3.78 12.25 -8.07
N ILE A 106 -3.52 11.90 -6.82
CA ILE A 106 -4.31 12.27 -5.66
C ILE A 106 -3.44 13.16 -4.78
N HIS A 107 -3.81 14.43 -4.70
CA HIS A 107 -3.17 15.36 -3.78
C HIS A 107 -3.64 15.10 -2.35
N ALA A 108 -2.76 15.26 -1.36
CA ALA A 108 -3.11 15.07 0.04
C ALA A 108 -4.33 15.91 0.48
N GLU A 109 -4.47 17.11 -0.07
CA GLU A 109 -5.59 18.01 0.23
C GLU A 109 -6.95 17.46 -0.22
N GLN A 110 -6.96 16.55 -1.20
CA GLN A 110 -8.18 15.87 -1.65
C GLN A 110 -8.53 14.69 -0.74
N ILE A 111 -7.58 14.18 0.07
CA ILE A 111 -7.83 13.01 0.92
C ILE A 111 -8.60 13.46 2.17
N ILE A 112 -9.89 13.13 2.23
CA ILE A 112 -10.79 13.42 3.34
C ILE A 112 -10.46 12.52 4.53
N SER A 113 -10.31 11.22 4.27
CA SER A 113 -9.92 10.22 5.28
C SER A 113 -9.10 9.10 4.65
N CYS A 114 -8.31 8.44 5.50
CA CYS A 114 -7.60 7.22 5.18
C CYS A 114 -7.98 6.18 6.25
N GLU A 115 -8.75 5.19 5.83
CA GLU A 115 -9.35 4.15 6.64
C GLU A 115 -8.55 2.86 6.46
N THR A 116 -8.33 2.14 7.56
CA THR A 116 -7.59 0.88 7.58
C THR A 116 -8.51 -0.22 8.08
N SER A 117 -8.60 -1.34 7.37
CA SER A 117 -9.38 -2.50 7.80
C SER A 117 -8.57 -3.79 7.63
N ILE A 118 -8.82 -4.73 8.55
CA ILE A 118 -8.29 -6.08 8.49
C ILE A 118 -9.48 -7.02 8.60
N ASP A 119 -9.75 -7.77 7.54
CA ASP A 119 -10.81 -8.77 7.50
C ASP A 119 -10.22 -10.15 7.86
N ASP A 120 -10.95 -10.93 8.65
CA ASP A 120 -10.58 -12.28 9.11
C ASP A 120 -11.56 -13.29 8.51
N ASP A 121 -11.14 -13.96 7.43
CA ASP A 121 -11.89 -15.05 6.82
C ASP A 121 -11.67 -16.33 7.65
N GLU A 122 -12.61 -16.59 8.56
CA GLU A 122 -12.62 -17.79 9.41
C GLU A 122 -13.40 -18.94 8.74
N GLU A 123 -12.76 -20.08 8.54
CA GLU A 123 -13.41 -21.29 8.04
C GLU A 123 -13.20 -22.49 8.99
N GLU A 124 -14.29 -23.15 9.38
CA GLU A 124 -14.22 -24.36 10.21
C GLU A 124 -13.65 -25.55 9.42
N LEU A 125 -12.74 -26.28 10.05
CA LEU A 125 -12.18 -27.52 9.53
C LEU A 125 -13.02 -28.71 9.99
N PHE A 126 -13.27 -29.65 9.08
CA PHE A 126 -14.00 -30.87 9.35
C PHE A 126 -13.11 -32.11 9.16
N MET A 127 -13.38 -33.17 9.93
CA MET A 127 -12.78 -34.49 9.78
C MET A 127 -13.75 -35.42 9.06
N THR A 128 -13.26 -36.18 8.08
CA THR A 128 -14.05 -37.28 7.49
C THR A 128 -13.95 -38.52 8.37
N ASP A 129 -15.08 -39.05 8.82
CA ASP A 129 -15.12 -40.29 9.59
C ASP A 129 -15.00 -41.54 8.70
N LYS A 130 -14.96 -42.72 9.34
CA LYS A 130 -14.83 -44.01 8.64
C LYS A 130 -16.01 -44.34 7.72
N GLU A 131 -17.14 -43.66 7.89
CA GLU A 131 -18.36 -43.81 7.11
C GLU A 131 -18.44 -42.78 5.97
N GLY A 132 -17.44 -41.89 5.86
CA GLY A 132 -17.38 -40.83 4.85
C GLY A 132 -18.15 -39.57 5.23
N ASN A 133 -18.67 -39.46 6.46
CA ASN A 133 -19.40 -38.29 6.93
C ASN A 133 -18.42 -37.23 7.47
N GLU A 134 -18.68 -35.96 7.17
CA GLU A 134 -17.96 -34.84 7.76
C GLU A 134 -18.42 -34.62 9.21
N LYS A 135 -17.46 -34.53 10.13
CA LYS A 135 -17.69 -34.22 11.54
C LYS A 135 -16.77 -33.08 11.96
N SER A 136 -17.34 -32.12 12.68
CA SER A 136 -16.55 -31.08 13.34
C SER A 136 -15.59 -31.71 14.36
N TYR A 137 -14.46 -31.04 14.59
CA TYR A 137 -13.56 -31.40 15.69
C TYR A 137 -14.17 -31.00 17.05
N ASP A 138 -13.76 -31.68 18.13
CA ASP A 138 -14.11 -31.29 19.50
C ASP A 138 -12.83 -31.02 20.29
N PRO A 139 -12.45 -29.74 20.55
CA PRO A 139 -13.16 -28.51 20.15
C PRO A 139 -13.06 -28.23 18.63
N PRO A 140 -13.97 -27.40 18.06
CA PRO A 140 -13.91 -26.97 16.66
C PRO A 140 -12.56 -26.34 16.33
N ARG A 141 -12.09 -26.58 15.10
CA ARG A 141 -10.82 -26.07 14.59
C ARG A 141 -11.11 -25.19 13.40
N TYR A 142 -10.38 -24.09 13.26
CA TYR A 142 -10.57 -23.13 12.20
C TYR A 142 -9.27 -22.89 11.45
N ARG A 143 -9.38 -22.54 10.16
CA ARG A 143 -8.34 -21.87 9.40
C ARG A 143 -8.73 -20.41 9.25
N HIS A 144 -7.75 -19.53 9.35
CA HIS A 144 -7.94 -18.08 9.16
C HIS A 144 -7.25 -17.66 7.87
N ALA A 145 -7.74 -16.61 7.24
CA ALA A 145 -7.03 -15.89 6.19
C ALA A 145 -7.28 -14.39 6.38
N TYR A 146 -6.22 -13.62 6.59
CA TYR A 146 -6.32 -12.19 6.87
C TYR A 146 -6.18 -11.35 5.59
N GLU A 147 -7.16 -10.48 5.34
CA GLU A 147 -7.08 -9.45 4.29
C GLU A 147 -6.84 -8.06 4.90
N PHE A 148 -6.01 -7.24 4.27
CA PHE A 148 -5.58 -5.92 4.71
C PHE A 148 -5.96 -4.91 3.65
N HIS A 149 -6.88 -4.02 3.98
CA HIS A 149 -7.36 -3.00 3.06
C HIS A 149 -7.04 -1.60 3.58
N ILE A 150 -6.69 -0.73 2.64
CA ILE A 150 -6.61 0.70 2.89
C ILE A 150 -7.54 1.45 1.95
N THR A 151 -8.38 2.31 2.52
CA THR A 151 -9.39 3.04 1.77
C THR A 151 -9.19 4.54 1.93
N PHE A 152 -8.97 5.24 0.82
CA PHE A 152 -8.91 6.69 0.75
C PHE A 152 -10.27 7.22 0.36
N LYS A 153 -10.89 8.06 1.21
CA LYS A 153 -12.04 8.88 0.83
C LYS A 153 -11.53 10.18 0.22
N ILE A 154 -12.04 10.54 -0.95
CA ILE A 154 -11.45 11.57 -1.80
C ILE A 154 -12.49 12.63 -2.17
N ASP A 155 -12.09 13.90 -2.06
CA ASP A 155 -12.82 15.05 -2.59
C ASP A 155 -12.43 15.25 -4.06
N SER A 156 -13.19 14.62 -4.96
CA SER A 156 -13.02 14.73 -6.40
C SER A 156 -14.37 14.65 -7.11
N PRO A 157 -14.58 15.41 -8.20
CA PRO A 157 -15.81 15.32 -8.99
C PRO A 157 -15.91 14.01 -9.78
N TRP A 158 -14.82 13.23 -9.88
CA TRP A 158 -14.73 12.04 -10.74
C TRP A 158 -14.86 10.72 -9.96
N PHE A 159 -14.44 10.71 -8.69
CA PHE A 159 -14.41 9.54 -7.81
C PHE A 159 -14.34 10.01 -6.35
N ASP A 160 -14.90 9.23 -5.43
CA ASP A 160 -14.94 9.57 -4.00
C ASP A 160 -14.21 8.56 -3.10
N GLU A 161 -13.76 7.45 -3.68
CA GLU A 161 -13.17 6.36 -2.94
C GLU A 161 -12.15 5.61 -3.80
N ILE A 162 -11.03 5.26 -3.19
CA ILE A 162 -10.07 4.29 -3.72
C ILE A 162 -9.74 3.32 -2.59
N SER A 163 -9.97 2.04 -2.82
CA SER A 163 -9.64 0.96 -1.89
C SER A 163 -8.56 0.07 -2.49
N VAL A 164 -7.56 -0.28 -1.69
CA VAL A 164 -6.39 -1.07 -2.12
C VAL A 164 -6.22 -2.26 -1.20
N ASP A 165 -6.12 -3.45 -1.81
CA ASP A 165 -5.74 -4.69 -1.15
C ASP A 165 -4.20 -4.74 -1.00
N LEU A 166 -3.71 -4.79 0.23
CA LEU A 166 -2.28 -4.84 0.53
C LEU A 166 -1.69 -6.25 0.50
N ASN A 167 -2.51 -7.30 0.49
CA ASN A 167 -2.07 -8.70 0.51
C ASN A 167 -1.49 -9.17 -0.81
N ASN A 168 -1.87 -8.55 -1.94
CA ASN A 168 -1.47 -8.99 -3.29
C ASN A 168 -1.69 -10.50 -3.51
N GLY A 169 -2.84 -11.01 -3.09
CA GLY A 169 -3.19 -12.43 -3.20
C GLY A 169 -2.50 -13.37 -2.21
N ASN A 170 -1.61 -12.87 -1.34
CA ASN A 170 -0.95 -13.66 -0.30
C ASN A 170 -1.49 -13.29 1.09
N ARG A 171 -2.37 -14.13 1.64
CA ARG A 171 -3.07 -13.87 2.91
C ARG A 171 -2.39 -14.60 4.07
N PRO A 172 -2.00 -13.92 5.15
CA PRO A 172 -1.53 -14.57 6.36
C PRO A 172 -2.60 -15.49 6.95
N GLU A 173 -2.20 -16.63 7.51
CA GLU A 173 -3.11 -17.59 8.15
C GLU A 173 -3.12 -17.45 9.67
N SER A 174 -2.20 -16.65 10.23
CA SER A 174 -2.11 -16.35 11.65
C SER A 174 -1.66 -14.91 11.92
N LYS A 175 -2.07 -14.35 13.05
CA LYS A 175 -1.57 -13.04 13.55
C LYS A 175 -0.10 -13.09 13.97
N ASP A 176 0.41 -14.29 14.24
CA ASP A 176 1.83 -14.52 14.58
C ASP A 176 2.71 -14.68 13.33
N ASP A 177 2.13 -14.69 12.12
CA ASP A 177 2.90 -14.76 10.88
C ASP A 177 3.69 -13.46 10.66
N ASP A 178 4.94 -13.59 10.23
CA ASP A 178 5.78 -12.44 9.84
C ASP A 178 5.07 -11.59 8.78
N LEU A 179 4.33 -12.25 7.87
CA LEU A 179 3.56 -11.62 6.81
C LEU A 179 2.40 -10.74 7.35
N TYR A 180 1.70 -11.19 8.40
CA TYR A 180 0.67 -10.39 9.07
C TYR A 180 1.27 -9.10 9.63
N SER A 181 2.41 -9.23 10.31
CA SER A 181 3.13 -8.09 10.87
C SER A 181 3.62 -7.12 9.79
N GLU A 182 4.12 -7.64 8.67
CA GLU A 182 4.58 -6.86 7.53
C GLU A 182 3.45 -6.02 6.91
N TYR A 183 2.31 -6.63 6.59
CA TYR A 183 1.17 -5.90 6.01
C TYR A 183 0.56 -4.91 7.00
N ASN A 184 0.45 -5.28 8.27
CA ASN A 184 -0.02 -4.35 9.29
C ASN A 184 0.90 -3.12 9.41
N MET A 185 2.23 -3.32 9.40
CA MET A 185 3.19 -2.21 9.43
C MET A 185 3.05 -1.30 8.21
N ARG A 186 2.96 -1.87 6.99
CA ARG A 186 2.77 -1.10 5.76
C ARG A 186 1.47 -0.28 5.78
N MET A 187 0.37 -0.91 6.20
CA MET A 187 -0.94 -0.27 6.32
C MET A 187 -0.88 0.94 7.28
N LEU A 188 -0.29 0.75 8.46
CA LEU A 188 -0.12 1.82 9.44
C LEU A 188 0.83 2.92 8.96
N GLU A 189 1.85 2.55 8.20
CA GLU A 189 2.79 3.50 7.62
C GLU A 189 2.13 4.42 6.59
N ILE A 190 1.31 3.87 5.69
CA ILE A 190 0.53 4.67 4.73
C ILE A 190 -0.48 5.57 5.46
N ALA A 191 -1.23 5.03 6.42
CA ALA A 191 -2.18 5.82 7.21
C ALA A 191 -1.47 6.93 8.01
N GLY A 192 -0.28 6.65 8.54
CA GLY A 192 0.57 7.62 9.23
C GLY A 192 1.00 8.77 8.33
N LEU A 193 1.40 8.48 7.08
CA LEU A 193 1.76 9.50 6.10
C LEU A 193 0.60 10.45 5.80
N VAL A 194 -0.59 9.92 5.51
CA VAL A 194 -1.77 10.76 5.24
C VAL A 194 -2.13 11.61 6.46
N ARG A 195 -2.12 11.03 7.67
CA ARG A 195 -2.35 11.78 8.91
C ARG A 195 -1.35 12.92 9.09
N GLN A 196 -0.08 12.69 8.76
CA GLN A 196 0.96 13.70 8.84
C GLN A 196 0.72 14.84 7.83
N TRP A 197 0.32 14.52 6.60
CA TRP A 197 0.03 15.53 5.59
C TRP A 197 -1.13 16.43 5.98
N ASN A 198 -2.16 15.85 6.62
CA ASN A 198 -3.38 16.53 7.05
C ASN A 198 -3.30 17.11 8.47
N TYR A 199 -2.17 16.95 9.16
CA TYR A 199 -1.98 17.49 10.49
C TYR A 199 -2.02 19.03 10.47
N LYS A 200 -3.03 19.60 11.11
CA LYS A 200 -3.14 21.04 11.36
C LYS A 200 -2.79 21.29 12.84
N PRO A 201 -1.62 21.86 13.17
CA PRO A 201 -1.26 22.11 14.55
C PRO A 201 -2.27 23.08 15.17
N ARG A 202 -2.79 22.75 16.35
CA ARG A 202 -3.62 23.69 17.10
C ARG A 202 -2.72 24.73 17.77
N PRO A 203 -3.20 25.97 18.01
CA PRO A 203 -2.40 27.00 18.70
C PRO A 203 -1.85 26.54 20.06
N GLU A 204 -2.57 25.67 20.76
CA GLU A 204 -2.17 25.05 22.03
C GLU A 204 -1.04 24.02 21.90
N ASP A 205 -0.93 23.34 20.74
CA ASP A 205 0.16 22.40 20.46
C ASP A 205 1.50 23.13 20.22
N VAL A 206 1.46 24.42 19.84
CA VAL A 206 2.66 25.26 19.65
C VAL A 206 3.22 25.76 20.99
N LEU A 207 2.38 25.89 22.02
CA LEU A 207 2.74 26.41 23.35
C LEU A 207 3.47 25.39 24.25
N LEU A 208 3.33 24.10 23.95
CA LEU A 208 3.99 23.00 24.67
C LEU A 208 5.29 22.52 24.00
N GLY A 209 5.71 23.16 22.90
CA GLY A 209 6.77 22.63 22.04
C GLY A 209 6.32 21.35 21.30
N PRO A 210 7.08 20.87 20.29
CA PRO A 210 6.76 19.62 19.62
C PRO A 210 6.65 18.50 20.66
N ILE A 211 5.53 17.76 20.67
CA ILE A 211 5.35 16.59 21.54
C ILE A 211 6.51 15.61 21.27
N PRO A 212 7.46 15.42 22.20
CA PRO A 212 8.56 14.49 21.99
C PRO A 212 7.99 13.07 21.95
N GLY A 213 8.29 12.32 20.89
CA GLY A 213 8.07 10.86 20.86
C GLY A 213 6.95 10.31 19.97
N TYR A 214 6.07 11.11 19.35
CA TYR A 214 5.11 10.53 18.39
C TYR A 214 5.70 10.35 16.98
N PHE A 215 6.59 11.25 16.54
CA PHE A 215 7.21 11.21 15.21
C PHE A 215 8.70 10.86 15.20
N GLU A 216 9.38 10.94 16.35
CA GLU A 216 10.82 10.69 16.47
C GLU A 216 11.17 9.20 16.30
N ASN A 217 10.22 8.31 16.64
CA ASN A 217 10.38 6.86 16.50
C ASN A 217 10.32 6.34 15.06
N LEU A 218 9.69 7.08 14.12
CA LEU A 218 9.64 6.72 12.69
C LEU A 218 10.87 7.20 11.93
N ARG A 219 11.40 8.39 12.25
CA ARG A 219 12.59 8.94 11.57
C ARG A 219 13.89 8.27 12.05
N ALA A 220 13.94 7.82 13.30
CA ALA A 220 15.10 7.12 13.88
C ALA A 220 15.35 5.71 13.31
N GLN A 221 14.39 5.13 12.55
CA GLN A 221 14.58 3.82 11.88
C GLN A 221 15.08 3.93 10.43
N GLN A 222 15.18 5.14 9.84
CA GLN A 222 15.51 5.32 8.42
C GLN A 222 16.71 6.23 8.11
N GLN A 223 17.53 6.64 9.08
CA GLN A 223 18.78 7.34 8.78
C GLN A 223 20.03 6.62 9.33
N PRO A 224 21.03 6.34 8.47
CA PRO A 224 22.35 5.96 8.94
C PRO A 224 23.00 7.17 9.63
N MET A 225 23.57 6.95 10.81
CA MET A 225 24.21 7.96 11.64
C MET A 225 25.45 8.56 10.94
N GLU A 226 25.30 9.70 10.26
CA GLU A 226 26.41 10.52 9.80
C GLU A 226 26.38 11.92 10.43
N GLY A 227 27.20 12.08 11.48
CA GLY A 227 28.04 13.25 11.75
C GLY A 227 27.41 14.63 11.98
N MET A 228 27.41 15.08 13.24
CA MET A 228 27.60 16.50 13.58
C MET A 228 28.47 16.64 14.83
N GLY A 229 29.55 17.41 14.69
CA GLY A 229 30.60 17.60 15.69
C GLY A 229 30.44 18.83 16.59
N SER A 230 31.11 18.70 17.74
CA SER A 230 31.77 19.70 18.61
C SER A 230 31.03 20.94 19.10
N ALA A 231 30.88 21.03 20.43
CA ALA A 231 31.74 21.90 21.24
C ALA A 231 31.67 21.62 22.76
N ASN A 232 32.84 21.67 23.40
CA ASN A 232 33.15 21.78 24.85
C ASN A 232 32.92 20.50 25.69
N GLY A 233 33.88 19.92 26.41
CA GLY A 233 35.15 20.44 26.92
C GLY A 233 35.23 20.10 28.41
N ALA A 234 35.60 18.86 28.75
CA ALA A 234 36.08 18.47 30.08
C ALA A 234 36.83 17.13 29.98
N GLU A 235 38.08 17.17 30.42
CA GLU A 235 39.08 16.10 30.42
C GLU A 235 38.67 14.96 31.35
N PHE A 236 38.74 13.71 30.89
CA PHE A 236 38.99 12.54 31.72
C PHE A 236 39.67 11.43 30.90
N GLU A 237 40.49 10.67 31.60
CA GLU A 237 41.68 9.99 31.13
C GLU A 237 41.46 8.71 30.31
N ASN A 238 42.50 8.41 29.52
CA ASN A 238 42.78 7.21 28.75
C ASN A 238 42.25 5.88 29.31
N SER A 239 41.55 5.12 28.47
CA SER A 239 41.82 3.69 28.28
C SER A 239 41.37 3.25 26.88
N ALA A 240 42.35 3.10 25.99
CA ALA A 240 42.16 2.58 24.65
C ALA A 240 41.74 1.10 24.69
N ALA A 241 40.62 0.76 24.05
CA ALA A 241 40.30 -0.59 23.65
C ALA A 241 40.11 -0.60 22.13
N SER A 242 41.09 -1.18 21.43
CA SER A 242 41.08 -1.47 20.00
C SER A 242 39.91 -2.39 19.60
N PRO A 243 39.49 -2.36 18.32
CA PRO A 243 38.40 -3.22 17.84
C PRO A 243 38.83 -4.69 17.89
N LYS A 244 38.01 -5.52 18.54
CA LYS A 244 38.20 -6.98 18.56
C LYS A 244 37.87 -7.54 17.19
N THR A 245 38.91 -7.99 16.51
CA THR A 245 38.88 -8.98 15.43
C THR A 245 37.99 -10.16 15.84
N ASP A 246 37.06 -10.55 14.97
CA ASP A 246 36.28 -11.78 15.12
C ASP A 246 37.23 -12.98 15.21
N GLU A 247 37.27 -13.63 16.36
CA GLU A 247 37.91 -14.94 16.50
C GLU A 247 37.13 -15.96 15.66
N PRO A 248 37.81 -16.81 14.86
CA PRO A 248 37.15 -17.86 14.12
C PRO A 248 36.48 -18.84 15.08
N LEU A 249 35.21 -19.13 14.82
CA LEU A 249 34.42 -20.08 15.60
C LEU A 249 35.07 -21.47 15.56
N PRO A 250 35.01 -22.24 16.68
CA PRO A 250 35.48 -23.61 16.73
C PRO A 250 34.89 -24.47 15.60
N GLU A 251 35.71 -25.33 14.99
CA GLU A 251 35.32 -26.16 13.85
C GLU A 251 34.08 -27.02 14.18
N GLY A 252 33.03 -26.88 13.36
CA GLY A 252 31.72 -27.55 13.56
C GLY A 252 30.70 -26.76 14.38
N SER A 253 31.07 -25.63 14.99
CA SER A 253 30.14 -24.76 15.73
C SER A 253 29.44 -23.73 14.84
N TRP A 254 28.26 -23.26 15.25
CA TRP A 254 27.48 -22.22 14.58
C TRP A 254 26.92 -21.26 15.62
N LYS A 255 26.79 -19.98 15.26
CA LYS A 255 26.20 -18.95 16.12
C LYS A 255 24.72 -18.82 15.80
N CYS A 256 23.87 -19.07 16.79
CA CYS A 256 22.44 -18.86 16.69
C CYS A 256 22.12 -17.36 16.64
N PHE A 257 20.98 -17.00 16.05
CA PHE A 257 20.51 -15.61 15.99
C PHE A 257 20.40 -14.94 17.37
N CYS A 258 20.13 -15.71 18.44
CA CYS A 258 20.14 -15.20 19.82
C CYS A 258 21.55 -14.90 20.37
N GLY A 259 22.61 -15.11 19.58
CA GLY A 259 24.00 -14.84 19.95
C GLY A 259 24.78 -16.04 20.49
N LYS A 260 24.12 -17.16 20.82
CA LYS A 260 24.75 -18.36 21.39
C LYS A 260 25.50 -19.18 20.36
N VAL A 261 26.74 -19.58 20.66
CA VAL A 261 27.49 -20.56 19.86
C VAL A 261 27.12 -21.97 20.27
N ASN A 262 26.71 -22.79 19.30
CA ASN A 262 26.23 -24.16 19.49
C ASN A 262 27.00 -25.14 18.59
N SER A 263 27.11 -26.40 19.00
CA SER A 263 27.74 -27.48 18.22
C SER A 263 26.76 -28.59 17.81
N GLY A 264 25.51 -28.54 18.26
CA GLY A 264 24.45 -29.51 17.95
C GLY A 264 23.49 -29.05 16.84
N LYS A 265 22.46 -29.87 16.57
CA LYS A 265 21.39 -29.56 15.59
C LYS A 265 20.43 -28.45 16.03
N PHE A 266 20.38 -28.15 17.33
CA PHE A 266 19.48 -27.15 17.92
C PHE A 266 20.26 -26.20 18.84
N CYS A 267 19.78 -24.97 18.97
CA CYS A 267 20.30 -24.01 19.92
C CYS A 267 19.94 -24.45 21.35
N SER A 268 20.93 -24.56 22.23
CA SER A 268 20.71 -24.96 23.63
C SER A 268 19.93 -23.93 24.45
N GLU A 269 19.80 -22.71 23.94
CA GLU A 269 19.17 -21.59 24.64
C GLU A 269 17.74 -21.34 24.16
N CYS A 270 17.53 -21.23 22.84
CA CYS A 270 16.21 -20.92 22.28
C CYS A 270 15.53 -22.09 21.54
N GLY A 271 16.17 -23.26 21.47
CA GLY A 271 15.60 -24.47 20.87
C GLY A 271 15.50 -24.48 19.34
N ARG A 272 15.84 -23.39 18.65
CA ARG A 272 15.77 -23.31 17.18
C ARG A 272 16.78 -24.25 16.51
N PRO A 273 16.40 -24.93 15.40
CA PRO A 273 17.33 -25.76 14.65
C PRO A 273 18.42 -24.90 13.98
N ARG A 274 19.56 -25.52 13.69
CA ARG A 274 20.62 -24.96 12.84
C ARG A 274 20.06 -24.77 11.44
N SER A 275 20.04 -23.52 10.96
CA SER A 275 19.74 -23.18 9.56
C SER A 275 20.79 -23.74 8.60
#